data_AF-A0A849IUR8-F1
#
_entry.id   AF-A0A849IUR8-F1
#
_cell.length_a   1.000
_cell.length_b   1.000
_cell.length_c   1.000
_cell.angle_alpha   90.00
_cell.angle_beta   90.00
_cell.angle_gamma   90.00
#
_symmetry.space_group_name_H-M   'P 1'
#
loop_
_entity.id
_entity.type
_entity.pdbx_description
1 polymer ?
#
loop_
_entity_poly.entity_id
_entity_poly.type
_entity_poly.pdbx_seq_one_letter_code
_entity_poly.pdbx_strand_id
1 'polypeptide(L)'
;MSAATELLAELAARGARLSLREDGVLLAGPPKLVPPELARRLLAHQGELADLVARQAGVWQADPPDVLWPSQVGEDPRPDLPGSSLWAALLQLAAGDADDPQGCYGRLLGARACGAVLERRTGRWRLAPVLDPSERVSVWATRADWDADAATWLKPRSREIVLMLSRLPQGEGPKA
;
A
#
# COMPACT_ATOMS: atom_id res chain seq x y z
N MET A 1 -19.85 -16.07 -26.20
CA MET A 1 -19.00 -15.37 -25.21
C MET A 1 -18.28 -16.47 -24.43
N SER A 2 -16.96 -16.40 -24.23
CA SER A 2 -16.27 -17.47 -23.48
C SER A 2 -16.46 -17.30 -21.97
N ALA A 3 -16.31 -18.38 -21.21
CA ALA A 3 -16.39 -18.35 -19.75
C ALA A 3 -15.37 -17.35 -19.15
N ALA A 4 -14.18 -17.25 -19.73
CA ALA A 4 -13.17 -16.27 -19.33
C ALA A 4 -13.62 -14.81 -19.58
N THR A 5 -14.29 -14.52 -20.69
CA THR A 5 -14.85 -13.17 -20.95
C THR A 5 -15.96 -12.82 -19.96
N GLU A 6 -16.82 -13.77 -19.62
CA GLU A 6 -17.87 -13.60 -18.61
C GLU A 6 -17.28 -13.31 -17.22
N LEU A 7 -16.22 -14.03 -16.84
CA LEU A 7 -15.51 -13.82 -15.58
C LEU A 7 -14.86 -12.43 -15.48
N LEU A 8 -14.28 -11.93 -16.58
CA LEU A 8 -13.73 -10.57 -16.63
C LEU A 8 -14.82 -9.50 -16.48
N ALA A 9 -15.94 -9.66 -17.17
CA ALA A 9 -17.09 -8.75 -17.03
C ALA A 9 -17.66 -8.78 -15.61
N GLU A 10 -17.73 -9.97 -15.01
CA GLU A 10 -18.19 -10.19 -13.64
C GLU A 10 -17.24 -9.57 -12.59
N LEU A 11 -15.92 -9.61 -12.80
CA LEU A 11 -14.94 -8.89 -11.98
C LEU A 11 -15.11 -7.37 -12.11
N ALA A 12 -15.20 -6.87 -13.35
CA ALA A 12 -15.35 -5.44 -13.62
C ALA A 12 -16.62 -4.86 -13.00
N ALA A 13 -17.74 -5.60 -13.05
CA ALA A 13 -19.01 -5.21 -12.41
C ALA A 13 -18.90 -5.08 -10.88
N ARG A 14 -17.96 -5.80 -10.26
CA ARG A 14 -17.65 -5.71 -8.83
C ARG A 14 -16.59 -4.66 -8.51
N GLY A 15 -16.06 -3.95 -9.50
CA GLY A 15 -14.93 -3.04 -9.33
C GLY A 15 -13.61 -3.77 -9.07
N ALA A 16 -13.55 -5.07 -9.30
CA ALA A 16 -12.33 -5.86 -9.24
C ALA A 16 -11.64 -5.89 -10.62
N ARG A 17 -10.32 -6.06 -10.63
CA ARG A 17 -9.55 -6.23 -11.88
C ARG A 17 -8.67 -7.47 -11.80
N LEU A 18 -8.25 -7.92 -12.97
CA LEU A 18 -7.31 -9.00 -13.15
C LEU A 18 -6.02 -8.44 -13.74
N SER A 19 -4.87 -8.72 -13.13
CA SER A 19 -3.55 -8.36 -13.67
C SER A 19 -2.71 -9.62 -13.87
N LEU A 20 -1.88 -9.62 -14.92
CA LEU A 20 -0.93 -10.69 -15.21
C LEU A 20 0.46 -10.19 -14.83
N ARG A 21 1.13 -10.90 -13.92
CA ARG A 21 2.51 -10.62 -13.53
C ARG A 21 3.48 -11.14 -14.60
N GLU A 22 4.72 -10.63 -14.57
CA GLU A 22 5.80 -11.08 -15.45
C GLU A 22 6.13 -12.58 -15.31
N ASP A 23 5.87 -13.16 -14.14
CA ASP A 23 6.02 -14.60 -13.86
C ASP A 23 4.84 -15.45 -14.37
N GLY A 24 3.87 -14.84 -15.05
CA GLY A 24 2.67 -15.48 -15.58
C GLY A 24 1.56 -15.71 -14.57
N VAL A 25 1.70 -15.21 -13.33
CA VAL A 25 0.68 -15.36 -12.29
C VAL A 25 -0.43 -14.31 -12.48
N LEU A 26 -1.68 -14.76 -12.44
CA LEU A 26 -2.84 -13.88 -12.41
C LEU A 26 -3.16 -13.42 -10.99
N LEU A 27 -3.27 -12.13 -10.80
CA LEU A 27 -3.75 -11.51 -9.56
C LEU A 27 -5.15 -10.95 -9.79
N ALA A 28 -6.10 -11.34 -8.94
CA ALA A 28 -7.45 -10.77 -8.90
C ALA A 28 -7.60 -9.95 -7.62
N GLY A 29 -7.86 -8.65 -7.75
CA GLY A 29 -7.91 -7.74 -6.61
C GLY A 29 -9.10 -6.79 -6.65
N PRO A 30 -9.54 -6.27 -5.49
CA PRO A 30 -9.16 -6.63 -4.11
C PRO A 30 -9.82 -7.94 -3.60
N PRO A 31 -9.24 -8.68 -2.63
CA PRO A 31 -9.78 -9.95 -2.13
C PRO A 31 -11.22 -9.88 -1.62
N LYS A 32 -11.61 -8.76 -0.99
CA LYS A 32 -12.99 -8.51 -0.53
C LYS A 32 -14.02 -8.48 -1.67
N LEU A 33 -13.59 -8.21 -2.89
CA LEU A 33 -14.43 -8.18 -4.10
C LEU A 33 -14.38 -9.50 -4.89
N VAL A 34 -13.54 -10.45 -4.46
CA VAL A 34 -13.36 -11.76 -5.08
C VAL A 34 -13.78 -12.86 -4.10
N PRO A 35 -15.08 -13.19 -4.00
CA PRO A 35 -15.55 -14.23 -3.09
C PRO A 35 -14.95 -15.60 -3.46
N PRO A 36 -14.89 -16.57 -2.52
CA PRO A 36 -14.23 -17.86 -2.73
C PRO A 36 -14.71 -18.62 -3.98
N GLU A 37 -16.00 -18.51 -4.30
CA GLU A 37 -16.57 -19.16 -5.48
C GLU A 37 -16.08 -18.52 -6.79
N LEU A 38 -15.96 -17.18 -6.82
CA LEU A 38 -15.37 -16.49 -7.97
C LEU A 38 -13.88 -16.82 -8.09
N ALA A 39 -13.14 -16.87 -6.99
CA ALA A 39 -11.73 -17.27 -6.99
C ALA A 39 -11.51 -18.67 -7.57
N ARG A 40 -12.36 -19.65 -7.22
CA ARG A 40 -12.31 -21.01 -7.80
C ARG A 40 -12.54 -21.01 -9.30
N ARG A 41 -13.53 -20.25 -9.78
CA ARG A 41 -13.82 -20.13 -11.21
C ARG A 41 -12.69 -19.45 -11.97
N LEU A 42 -12.09 -18.39 -11.40
CA LEU A 42 -10.91 -17.74 -11.98
C LEU A 42 -9.73 -18.72 -12.10
N LEU A 43 -9.48 -19.51 -11.05
CA LEU A 43 -8.42 -20.52 -11.06
C LEU A 43 -8.67 -21.60 -12.12
N ALA A 44 -9.91 -22.07 -12.26
CA ALA A 44 -10.29 -23.07 -13.25
C ALA A 44 -10.05 -22.61 -14.71
N HIS A 45 -10.07 -21.30 -14.95
CA HIS A 45 -9.88 -20.70 -16.27
C HIS A 45 -8.58 -19.88 -16.39
N GLN A 46 -7.58 -20.12 -15.52
CA GLN A 46 -6.39 -19.28 -15.43
C GLN A 46 -5.61 -19.14 -16.75
N GLY A 47 -5.50 -20.21 -17.56
CA GLY A 47 -4.77 -20.17 -18.83
C GLY A 47 -5.46 -19.29 -19.87
N GLU A 48 -6.77 -19.49 -20.04
CA GLU A 48 -7.58 -18.67 -20.95
C GLU A 48 -7.61 -17.20 -20.53
N LEU A 49 -7.67 -16.94 -19.23
CA LEU A 49 -7.64 -15.59 -18.66
C LEU A 49 -6.28 -14.93 -18.88
N ALA A 50 -5.17 -15.64 -18.69
CA ALA A 50 -3.83 -15.13 -18.94
C ALA A 50 -3.66 -14.76 -20.42
N ASP A 51 -4.10 -15.63 -21.34
CA ASP A 51 -4.07 -15.34 -22.78
C ASP A 51 -4.96 -14.16 -23.17
N LEU A 52 -6.11 -14.00 -22.52
CA LEU A 52 -7.01 -12.86 -22.74
C LEU A 52 -6.37 -11.56 -22.25
N VAL A 53 -5.84 -11.55 -21.02
CA VAL A 53 -5.17 -10.38 -20.42
C VAL A 53 -3.93 -10.02 -21.23
N ALA A 54 -3.10 -10.98 -21.63
CA ALA A 54 -1.91 -10.76 -22.45
C ALA A 54 -2.26 -10.16 -23.82
N ARG A 55 -3.33 -10.66 -24.47
CA ARG A 55 -3.83 -10.09 -25.75
C ARG A 55 -4.42 -8.69 -25.58
N GLN A 56 -4.92 -8.37 -24.39
CA GLN A 56 -5.52 -7.08 -24.05
C GLN A 56 -4.56 -6.14 -23.31
N ALA A 57 -3.28 -6.52 -23.13
CA ALA A 57 -2.27 -5.76 -22.39
C ALA A 57 -1.88 -4.41 -23.03
N GLY A 58 -2.45 -4.07 -24.20
CA GLY A 58 -2.42 -2.72 -24.77
C GLY A 58 -3.60 -1.81 -24.39
N VAL A 59 -4.62 -2.35 -23.71
CA VAL A 59 -5.87 -1.67 -23.33
C VAL A 59 -6.07 -1.67 -21.80
N TRP A 60 -5.53 -2.65 -21.10
CA TRP A 60 -5.53 -2.73 -19.65
C TRP A 60 -4.09 -2.63 -19.18
N GLN A 61 -3.66 -1.41 -18.88
CA GLN A 61 -2.41 -1.22 -18.15
C GLN A 61 -2.57 -1.97 -16.83
N ALA A 62 -1.72 -2.96 -16.61
CA ALA A 62 -1.44 -3.41 -15.26
C ALA A 62 -1.11 -2.15 -14.49
N ASP A 63 -1.97 -1.79 -13.53
CA ASP A 63 -1.67 -0.76 -12.58
C ASP A 63 -0.26 -1.09 -12.04
N PRO A 64 0.74 -0.18 -12.14
CA PRO A 64 2.04 -0.40 -11.54
C PRO A 64 1.84 -0.93 -10.13
N PRO A 65 2.74 -1.77 -9.60
CA PRO A 65 2.63 -2.32 -8.24
C PRO A 65 2.45 -1.25 -7.14
N ASP A 66 2.65 0.02 -7.50
CA ASP A 66 2.57 1.21 -6.66
C ASP A 66 1.25 2.00 -6.79
N VAL A 67 0.31 1.61 -7.66
CA VAL A 67 -1.00 2.30 -7.74
C VAL A 67 -1.91 1.79 -6.63
N LEU A 68 -2.12 2.67 -5.65
CA LEU A 68 -3.06 2.42 -4.57
C LEU A 68 -4.47 2.59 -5.10
N TRP A 69 -5.31 1.57 -4.91
CA TRP A 69 -6.72 1.65 -5.25
C TRP A 69 -7.35 2.86 -4.54
N PRO A 70 -8.21 3.67 -5.18
CA PRO A 70 -8.84 4.83 -4.53
C PRO A 70 -9.55 4.48 -3.21
N SER A 71 -10.05 3.24 -3.10
CA SER A 71 -10.70 2.71 -1.90
C SER A 71 -9.76 2.41 -0.71
N GLN A 72 -8.44 2.52 -0.88
CA GLN A 72 -7.43 2.28 0.16
C GLN A 72 -6.70 3.57 0.56
N VAL A 73 -7.06 4.71 -0.05
CA VAL A 73 -6.46 5.99 0.29
C VAL A 73 -6.80 6.35 1.74
N GLY A 74 -5.77 6.42 2.59
CA GLY A 74 -5.92 6.70 4.03
C GLY A 74 -6.08 5.48 4.93
N GLU A 75 -6.10 4.25 4.38
CA GLU A 75 -6.00 3.03 5.20
C GLU A 75 -4.55 2.75 5.60
N ASP A 76 -4.32 2.33 6.85
CA ASP A 76 -2.99 1.92 7.31
C ASP A 76 -2.66 0.52 6.75
N PRO A 77 -1.57 0.36 5.97
CA PRO A 77 -1.19 -0.94 5.41
C PRO A 77 -0.63 -1.91 6.46
N ARG A 78 -0.34 -1.44 7.68
CA ARG A 78 0.19 -2.23 8.80
C ARG A 78 -0.63 -2.03 10.07
N PRO A 79 -1.91 -2.45 10.08
CA PRO A 79 -2.78 -2.30 11.24
C PRO A 79 -2.33 -3.17 12.43
N ASP A 80 -1.42 -4.11 12.20
CA ASP A 80 -0.72 -4.91 13.21
C ASP A 80 0.23 -4.06 14.09
N LEU A 81 0.66 -2.89 13.62
CA LEU A 81 1.63 -2.07 14.32
C LEU A 81 1.01 -0.97 15.18
N PRO A 82 1.68 -0.58 16.28
CA PRO A 82 1.22 0.49 17.15
C PRO A 82 0.91 1.80 16.40
N GLY A 83 -0.09 2.52 16.89
CA GLY A 83 -0.46 3.82 16.35
C GLY A 83 -1.19 3.78 15.02
N SER A 84 -1.83 2.65 14.66
CA SER A 84 -2.49 2.48 13.37
C SER A 84 -3.49 3.59 13.02
N SER A 85 -4.30 4.04 13.99
CA SER A 85 -5.24 5.15 13.78
C SER A 85 -4.54 6.49 13.52
N LEU A 86 -3.40 6.76 14.17
CA LEU A 86 -2.59 7.95 13.90
C LEU A 86 -1.93 7.89 12.52
N TRP A 87 -1.53 6.70 12.10
CA TRP A 87 -0.97 6.49 10.77
C TRP A 87 -2.01 6.67 9.66
N ALA A 88 -3.20 6.09 9.82
CA ALA A 88 -4.32 6.32 8.92
C ALA A 88 -4.63 7.83 8.80
N ALA A 89 -4.64 8.56 9.91
CA ALA A 89 -4.83 10.01 9.90
C ALA A 89 -3.70 10.76 9.15
N LEU A 90 -2.44 10.34 9.31
CA LEU A 90 -1.31 10.93 8.59
C LEU A 90 -1.36 10.64 7.08
N LEU A 91 -1.74 9.42 6.69
CA LEU A 91 -1.96 9.06 5.29
C LEU A 91 -3.12 9.84 4.68
N GLN A 92 -4.19 10.07 5.43
CA GLN A 92 -5.31 10.91 5.00
C GLN A 92 -4.90 12.37 4.79
N LEU A 93 -3.98 12.90 5.60
CA LEU A 93 -3.42 14.25 5.39
C LEU A 93 -2.56 14.33 4.11
N ALA A 94 -1.93 13.23 3.71
CA ALA A 94 -1.12 13.14 2.50
C ALA A 94 -1.93 12.78 1.25
N ALA A 95 -3.18 12.32 1.39
CA ALA A 95 -4.03 11.83 0.31
C ALA A 95 -4.17 12.78 -0.90
N GLY A 96 -3.97 14.09 -0.70
CA GLY A 96 -4.01 15.08 -1.77
C GLY A 96 -2.94 14.90 -2.86
N ASP A 97 -1.88 14.13 -2.62
CA ASP A 97 -0.87 13.77 -3.60
C ASP A 97 -0.78 12.25 -3.88
N ALA A 98 -1.87 11.51 -3.63
CA ALA A 98 -1.90 10.05 -3.80
C ALA A 98 -1.61 9.57 -5.23
N ASP A 99 -1.94 10.37 -6.25
CA ASP A 99 -1.68 10.06 -7.65
C ASP A 99 -0.25 10.40 -8.10
N ASP A 100 0.56 11.04 -7.25
CA ASP A 100 1.98 11.33 -7.50
C ASP A 100 2.86 10.23 -6.87
N PRO A 101 3.53 9.37 -7.68
CA PRO A 101 4.45 8.35 -7.16
C PRO A 101 5.61 8.92 -6.34
N GLN A 102 5.91 10.20 -6.51
CA GLN A 102 6.95 10.93 -5.77
C GLN A 102 6.36 11.84 -4.66
N GLY A 103 5.05 11.78 -4.47
CA GLY A 103 4.30 12.48 -3.44
C GLY A 103 4.59 11.98 -2.03
N CYS A 104 4.10 12.71 -1.04
CA CYS A 104 4.22 12.34 0.36
C CYS A 104 3.44 11.06 0.68
N TYR A 105 2.28 10.85 0.05
CA TYR A 105 1.43 9.70 0.29
C TYR A 105 2.17 8.37 0.04
N GLY A 106 2.72 8.19 -1.17
CA GLY A 106 3.49 6.98 -1.50
C GLY A 106 4.72 6.78 -0.61
N ARG A 107 5.45 7.87 -0.30
CA ARG A 107 6.63 7.83 0.59
C ARG A 107 6.28 7.41 2.02
N LEU A 108 5.20 7.95 2.58
CA LEU A 108 4.72 7.62 3.92
C LEU A 108 4.15 6.21 3.98
N LEU A 109 3.39 5.80 2.95
CA LEU A 109 2.88 4.45 2.84
C LEU A 109 4.03 3.44 2.78
N GLY A 110 5.02 3.67 1.92
CA GLY A 110 6.21 2.82 1.81
C GLY A 110 6.95 2.69 3.13
N ALA A 111 7.18 3.83 3.82
CA ALA A 111 7.80 3.81 5.14
C ALA A 111 6.99 2.99 6.16
N ARG A 112 5.66 3.15 6.19
CA ARG A 112 4.79 2.38 7.08
C ARG A 112 4.81 0.89 6.75
N ALA A 113 4.69 0.51 5.48
CA ALA A 113 4.77 -0.87 5.03
C ALA A 113 6.09 -1.54 5.45
N CYS A 114 7.19 -0.76 5.41
CA CYS A 114 8.53 -1.18 5.82
C CYS A 114 8.76 -1.21 7.35
N GLY A 115 7.75 -0.88 8.16
CA GLY A 115 7.81 -0.98 9.63
C GLY A 115 8.04 0.34 10.35
N ALA A 116 7.82 1.50 9.71
CA ALA A 116 7.92 2.78 10.40
C ALA A 116 6.74 2.98 11.37
N VAL A 117 7.05 3.55 12.54
CA VAL A 117 6.10 3.90 13.59
C VAL A 117 6.13 5.40 13.85
N LEU A 118 5.05 5.88 14.48
CA LEU A 118 4.95 7.24 15.00
C LEU A 118 5.36 7.25 16.47
N GLU A 119 6.48 7.91 16.75
CA GLU A 119 6.96 8.13 18.11
C GLU A 119 6.75 9.59 18.52
N ARG A 120 6.45 9.80 19.81
CA ARG A 120 6.40 11.14 20.38
C ARG A 120 7.69 11.45 21.11
N ARG A 121 8.46 12.43 20.62
CA ARG A 121 9.69 12.92 21.26
C ARG A 121 9.60 14.41 21.48
N THR A 122 9.90 14.85 22.71
CA THR A 122 9.84 16.28 23.10
C THR A 122 8.51 16.95 22.69
N GLY A 123 7.39 16.25 22.90
CA GLY A 123 6.05 16.73 22.56
C GLY A 123 5.67 16.70 21.07
N ARG A 124 6.59 16.33 20.17
CA ARG A 124 6.34 16.31 18.72
C ARG A 124 6.34 14.88 18.16
N TRP A 125 5.45 14.63 17.20
CA TRP A 125 5.42 13.39 16.44
C TRP A 125 6.60 13.31 15.48
N ARG A 126 7.17 12.12 15.35
CA ARG A 126 8.26 11.80 14.43
C ARG A 126 8.09 10.39 13.88
N LEU A 127 8.60 10.20 12.67
CA LEU A 127 8.79 8.87 12.09
C LEU A 127 10.01 8.22 12.72
N ALA A 128 9.89 6.96 13.10
CA ALA A 128 10.97 6.14 13.62
C ALA A 128 10.87 4.72 13.05
N PRO A 129 12.01 4.03 12.83
CA PRO A 129 12.00 2.62 12.47
C PRO A 129 11.72 1.76 13.70
N VAL A 130 11.01 0.65 13.53
CA VAL A 130 11.12 -0.47 14.48
C VAL A 130 12.45 -1.18 14.19
N LEU A 131 13.31 -1.34 15.19
CA LEU A 131 14.63 -1.98 15.04
C LEU A 131 14.72 -3.34 15.76
N ASP A 132 13.58 -3.89 16.20
CA ASP A 132 13.57 -5.16 16.92
C ASP A 132 13.73 -6.34 15.96
N PRO A 133 14.85 -7.09 16.02
CA PRO A 133 15.07 -8.26 15.16
C PRO A 133 14.14 -9.43 15.48
N SER A 134 13.49 -9.45 16.64
CA SER A 134 12.58 -10.53 17.04
C SER A 134 11.20 -10.44 16.40
N GLU A 135 10.78 -9.24 15.96
CA GLU A 135 9.41 -9.03 15.51
C GLU A 135 9.19 -9.23 13.99
N ARG A 136 10.23 -9.37 13.16
CA ARG A 136 10.11 -9.41 11.67
C ARG A 136 9.20 -8.33 11.08
N VAL A 137 9.06 -7.22 11.80
CA VAL A 137 8.11 -6.15 11.52
C VAL A 137 8.69 -5.11 10.56
N SER A 138 10.02 -5.01 10.55
CA SER A 138 10.78 -3.96 9.89
C SER A 138 11.79 -4.52 8.90
N VAL A 139 12.00 -3.80 7.81
CA VAL A 139 13.05 -4.10 6.83
C VAL A 139 14.42 -3.54 7.24
N TRP A 140 14.45 -2.61 8.21
CA TRP A 140 15.68 -1.98 8.69
C TRP A 140 16.26 -2.77 9.86
N ALA A 141 17.44 -3.36 9.66
CA ALA A 141 18.16 -4.06 10.71
C ALA A 141 18.87 -3.10 11.68
N THR A 142 19.28 -1.93 11.17
CA THR A 142 20.02 -0.94 11.93
C THR A 142 19.46 0.46 11.75
N ARG A 143 19.84 1.36 12.66
CA ARG A 143 19.54 2.79 12.52
C ARG A 143 20.15 3.39 11.25
N ALA A 144 21.32 2.91 10.83
CA ALA A 144 22.00 3.39 9.63
C ALA A 144 21.19 3.06 8.36
N ASP A 145 20.58 1.87 8.29
CA ASP A 145 19.72 1.46 7.17
C ASP A 145 18.52 2.40 7.04
N TRP A 146 17.83 2.67 8.15
CA TRP A 146 16.75 3.64 8.19
C TRP A 146 17.21 5.04 7.80
N ASP A 147 18.33 5.53 8.31
CA ASP A 147 18.79 6.90 8.03
C ASP A 147 19.18 7.07 6.54
N ALA A 148 19.67 6.01 5.89
CA ALA A 148 19.96 5.97 4.46
C ALA A 148 18.67 5.99 3.61
N ASP A 149 17.70 5.13 3.92
CA ASP A 149 16.41 5.12 3.22
C ASP A 149 15.62 6.40 3.46
N ALA A 150 15.58 6.89 4.70
CA ALA A 150 14.95 8.16 5.02
C ALA A 150 15.63 9.32 4.27
N ALA A 151 16.94 9.28 4.03
CA ALA A 151 17.62 10.30 3.23
C ALA A 151 17.17 10.31 1.77
N THR A 152 16.98 9.13 1.18
CA THR A 152 16.53 8.98 -0.21
C THR A 152 15.03 9.30 -0.35
N TRP A 153 14.21 8.77 0.56
CA TRP A 153 12.77 8.67 0.38
C TRP A 153 11.96 9.65 1.24
N LEU A 154 12.46 10.14 2.36
CA LEU A 154 11.68 11.02 3.25
C LEU A 154 12.21 12.45 3.28
N LYS A 155 13.54 12.63 3.33
CA LYS A 155 14.17 13.96 3.41
C LYS A 155 13.78 14.92 2.28
N PRO A 156 13.61 14.48 1.01
CA PRO A 156 13.18 15.37 -0.07
C PRO A 156 11.83 16.07 0.17
N ARG A 157 10.97 15.49 1.03
CA ARG A 157 9.65 16.03 1.40
C ARG A 157 9.54 16.32 2.91
N SER A 158 10.68 16.49 3.58
CA SER A 158 10.72 16.60 5.04
C SER A 158 9.91 17.76 5.59
N ARG A 159 9.82 18.88 4.87
CA ARG A 159 9.04 20.05 5.29
C ARG A 159 7.55 19.72 5.32
N GLU A 160 7.03 19.13 4.26
CA GLU A 160 5.64 18.73 4.09
C GLU A 160 5.27 17.66 5.11
N ILE A 161 6.12 16.64 5.26
CA ILE A 161 5.94 15.58 6.25
C ILE A 161 5.90 16.14 7.68
N VAL A 162 6.80 17.06 8.03
CA VAL A 162 6.80 17.72 9.36
C VAL A 162 5.53 18.54 9.57
N LEU A 163 5.03 19.25 8.55
CA LEU A 163 3.78 19.98 8.63
C LEU A 163 2.59 19.04 8.88
N MET A 164 2.53 17.90 8.21
CA MET A 164 1.47 16.91 8.44
C MET A 164 1.55 16.28 9.84
N LEU A 165 2.76 15.90 10.29
CA LEU A 165 2.99 15.39 11.65
C LEU A 165 2.53 16.40 12.72
N SER A 166 2.67 17.70 12.46
CA SER A 166 2.22 18.75 13.39
C SER A 166 0.70 18.85 13.53
N ARG A 167 -0.05 18.34 12.55
CA ARG A 167 -1.52 18.36 12.53
C ARG A 167 -2.15 17.13 13.19
N LEU A 168 -1.34 16.13 13.54
CA LEU A 168 -1.84 14.96 14.25
C LEU A 168 -2.33 15.32 15.66
N PRO A 169 -3.30 14.57 16.21
CA PRO A 169 -3.77 14.76 17.57
C PRO A 169 -2.61 14.73 18.58
N GLN A 170 -2.66 15.63 19.56
CA GLN A 170 -1.60 15.81 20.56
C GLN A 170 -1.82 14.96 21.84
N GLY A 171 -2.66 13.92 21.77
CA GLY A 171 -2.95 13.01 22.89
C GLY A 171 -1.73 12.18 23.33
N GLU A 172 -1.81 11.53 24.49
CA GLU A 172 -0.74 10.66 24.99
C GLU A 172 -0.41 9.57 23.96
N GLY A 173 0.79 9.62 23.40
CA GLY A 173 1.27 8.58 22.49
C GLY A 173 1.63 7.30 23.26
N PRO A 174 1.81 6.17 22.56
CA PRO A 174 2.37 4.98 23.20
C PRO A 174 3.71 5.34 23.84
N LYS A 175 3.89 5.01 25.13
CA LYS A 175 5.17 5.16 25.81
C LYS A 175 6.17 4.26 25.09
N ALA A 176 7.22 4.88 24.54
CA ALA A 176 8.36 4.18 23.93
C ALA A 176 9.09 3.31 24.94
#